data_AF-A0A5C8JUF5-F1
#
_entry.id   AF-A0A5C8JUF5-F1
#
_cell.length_a   1.000
_cell.length_b   1.000
_cell.length_c   1.000
_cell.angle_alpha   90.00
_cell.angle_beta   90.00
_cell.angle_gamma   90.00
#
_symmetry.space_group_name_H-M   'P 1'
#
loop_
_entity.id
_entity.type
_entity.pdbx_description
1 polymer ?
#
loop_
_entity_poly.entity_id
_entity_poly.type
_entity_poly.pdbx_seq_one_letter_code
_entity_poly.pdbx_strand_id
1 'polypeptide(L)'
;MRLRTLLACAGLVAGTLAAVSPAHAASTRYEAESAPAVCTGAIESNWAGYSGSGFCNGANAAGAHAQFTVTAGAGGTATLRIRFANGTTSSRPAGLTVNGAAAGTLSFEGTGAWSTWQTATVTVPVNSGANTVRLSPTTSAGLPNLDYLDSETGGEQPATTLYVATNGDDTGPGTLASPLRTIQRAVDLAQPGHTILIRGGTYAPGTNIRILKDGTPAQPITMTAHDGERVIIDGENMPHTPGAVGSSIPRAERGAVHIEGDHWRLAGLEIVNGPYGIFGLDASGNVFDRLVTRDNYESGLHLQGASSGNLIVDLDSHGNRDPRKNGESADGVAIKEGSGSGNVIRGARLWNNSDDGLDFWMFLGQVTVESSVAWGNGFNRWNLPDYTGDGNGFKLGGGDPDPAVGHAVRNSMAFDNAVHGFTDNGNPGRLVTDRSTAWRNGGTGFDYADSVSVLTRNLSVANRTQAAPGSSSSSGNSWDLGGTWTLASTDSGTITGPRAADGSIRSSSFLRPANGADVGARL
;
A
#
# COMPACT_ATOMS: atom_id res chain seq x y z
N MET A 1 49.52 -65.22 -1.45
CA MET A 1 48.89 -64.35 -0.44
C MET A 1 48.05 -63.34 -1.22
N ARG A 2 46.72 -63.54 -1.30
CA ARG A 2 45.84 -62.90 -2.29
C ARG A 2 45.38 -61.52 -1.81
N LEU A 3 45.65 -60.49 -2.63
CA LEU A 3 45.10 -59.14 -2.50
C LEU A 3 43.61 -59.15 -2.87
N ARG A 4 42.75 -58.57 -2.02
CA ARG A 4 41.31 -58.40 -2.25
C ARG A 4 41.05 -57.04 -2.90
N THR A 5 40.42 -57.04 -4.07
CA THR A 5 39.87 -55.85 -4.72
C THR A 5 38.40 -55.72 -4.32
N LEU A 6 38.02 -54.60 -3.72
CA LEU A 6 36.64 -54.22 -3.42
C LEU A 6 36.03 -53.52 -4.65
N LEU A 7 35.01 -54.13 -5.25
CA LEU A 7 34.10 -53.47 -6.19
C LEU A 7 32.95 -52.84 -5.39
N ALA A 8 32.78 -51.53 -5.52
CA ALA A 8 31.61 -50.80 -5.01
C ALA A 8 30.50 -50.77 -6.08
N CYS A 9 29.33 -51.34 -5.76
CA CYS A 9 28.12 -51.18 -6.55
C CYS A 9 27.39 -49.89 -6.15
N ALA A 10 27.28 -48.94 -7.08
CA ALA A 10 26.39 -47.79 -6.94
C ALA A 10 24.97 -48.19 -7.37
N GLY A 11 24.04 -48.21 -6.42
CA GLY A 11 22.61 -48.38 -6.68
C GLY A 11 21.98 -47.03 -7.02
N LEU A 12 21.43 -46.90 -8.23
CA LEU A 12 20.67 -45.75 -8.68
C LEU A 12 19.22 -45.90 -8.17
N VAL A 13 18.81 -45.09 -7.18
CA VAL A 13 17.40 -45.00 -6.75
C VAL A 13 16.73 -43.88 -7.53
N ALA A 14 15.92 -44.24 -8.52
CA ALA A 14 15.01 -43.31 -9.19
C ALA A 14 13.79 -43.08 -8.30
N GLY A 15 13.75 -41.96 -7.57
CA GLY A 15 12.58 -41.52 -6.82
C GLY A 15 11.55 -40.89 -7.76
N THR A 16 10.37 -41.49 -7.85
CA THR A 16 9.20 -40.90 -8.50
C THR A 16 8.72 -39.68 -7.69
N LEU A 17 8.81 -38.48 -8.27
CA LEU A 17 8.13 -37.28 -7.77
C LEU A 17 6.62 -37.49 -7.91
N ALA A 18 5.96 -37.86 -6.82
CA ALA A 18 4.51 -37.74 -6.70
C ALA A 18 4.16 -36.26 -6.60
N ALA A 19 3.34 -35.76 -7.54
CA ALA A 19 2.73 -34.44 -7.42
C ALA A 19 1.86 -34.43 -6.15
N VAL A 20 2.24 -33.61 -5.18
CA VAL A 20 1.45 -33.38 -3.97
C VAL A 20 0.29 -32.46 -4.37
N SER A 21 -0.91 -33.00 -4.51
CA SER A 21 -2.13 -32.19 -4.60
C SER A 21 -2.27 -31.32 -3.35
N PRO A 22 -2.74 -30.06 -3.47
CA PRO A 22 -2.99 -29.24 -2.29
C PRO A 22 -3.99 -29.95 -1.37
N ALA A 23 -3.63 -30.07 -0.09
CA ALA A 23 -4.50 -30.62 0.94
C ALA A 23 -5.74 -29.71 1.06
N HIS A 24 -6.88 -30.21 0.60
CA HIS A 24 -8.16 -29.55 0.85
C HIS A 24 -8.53 -29.71 2.33
N ALA A 25 -9.07 -28.65 2.93
CA ALA A 25 -9.70 -28.76 4.24
C ALA A 25 -10.79 -29.83 4.17
N ALA A 26 -10.86 -30.70 5.19
CA ALA A 26 -11.86 -31.76 5.24
C ALA A 26 -13.28 -31.16 5.26
N SER A 27 -14.16 -31.61 4.37
CA SER A 27 -15.57 -31.22 4.37
C SER A 27 -16.27 -31.75 5.62
N THR A 28 -17.18 -30.97 6.18
CA THR A 28 -18.09 -31.40 7.25
C THR A 28 -19.44 -31.77 6.63
N ARG A 29 -19.92 -32.99 6.87
CA ARG A 29 -21.20 -33.47 6.35
C ARG A 29 -22.37 -33.16 7.27
N TYR A 30 -23.49 -32.79 6.67
CA TYR A 30 -24.79 -32.60 7.32
C TYR A 30 -25.84 -33.45 6.58
N GLU A 31 -26.25 -34.56 7.19
CA GLU A 31 -27.27 -35.48 6.65
C GLU A 31 -28.66 -34.80 6.65
N ALA A 32 -29.43 -34.94 5.57
CA ALA A 32 -30.72 -34.26 5.42
C ALA A 32 -31.82 -34.88 6.31
N GLU A 33 -31.65 -36.12 6.73
CA GLU A 33 -32.59 -36.88 7.54
C GLU A 33 -32.42 -36.72 9.05
N SER A 34 -31.33 -36.07 9.50
CA SER A 34 -30.99 -35.97 10.92
C SER A 34 -31.03 -34.53 11.41
N ALA A 35 -31.54 -34.32 12.62
CA ALA A 35 -31.47 -33.03 13.30
C ALA A 35 -29.99 -32.60 13.44
N PRO A 36 -29.66 -31.30 13.23
CA PRO A 36 -30.55 -30.15 13.14
C PRO A 36 -31.10 -29.81 11.74
N ALA A 37 -31.00 -30.71 10.75
CA ALA A 37 -31.66 -30.51 9.47
C ALA A 37 -33.19 -30.58 9.59
N VAL A 38 -33.89 -29.82 8.75
CA VAL A 38 -35.35 -29.80 8.64
C VAL A 38 -35.74 -30.07 7.21
N CYS A 39 -36.60 -31.06 7.00
CA CYS A 39 -37.17 -31.41 5.71
C CYS A 39 -38.69 -31.22 5.78
N THR A 40 -39.28 -30.36 4.96
CA THR A 40 -40.73 -30.37 4.77
C THR A 40 -41.06 -31.40 3.71
N GLY A 41 -41.42 -32.59 4.15
CA GLY A 41 -41.55 -33.78 3.32
C GLY A 41 -41.53 -35.04 4.18
N ALA A 42 -41.09 -36.15 3.61
CA ALA A 42 -40.84 -37.38 4.35
C ALA A 42 -39.34 -37.69 4.36
N ILE A 43 -38.87 -38.27 5.45
CA ILE A 43 -37.59 -38.97 5.45
C ILE A 43 -37.85 -40.39 4.95
N GLU A 44 -37.17 -40.77 3.88
CA GLU A 44 -37.33 -42.07 3.22
C GLU A 44 -35.98 -42.77 3.04
N SER A 45 -36.04 -44.07 2.77
CA SER A 45 -34.87 -44.94 2.60
C SER A 45 -35.09 -46.00 1.50
N ASN A 46 -36.08 -45.76 0.63
CA ASN A 46 -36.58 -46.71 -0.38
C ASN A 46 -35.81 -46.69 -1.71
N TRP A 47 -34.89 -45.75 -1.90
CA TRP A 47 -33.95 -45.73 -3.04
C TRP A 47 -32.55 -46.10 -2.59
N ALA A 48 -31.79 -46.83 -3.39
CA ALA A 48 -30.40 -47.16 -3.03
C ALA A 48 -29.45 -45.96 -3.25
N GLY A 49 -28.33 -45.95 -2.54
CA GLY A 49 -27.19 -45.06 -2.82
C GLY A 49 -27.10 -43.76 -2.00
N TYR A 50 -28.04 -43.49 -1.09
CA TYR A 50 -27.97 -42.39 -0.10
C TYR A 50 -26.89 -42.65 0.98
N SER A 51 -26.53 -41.65 1.77
CA SER A 51 -25.70 -41.80 2.98
C SER A 51 -26.52 -41.75 4.26
N GLY A 52 -25.92 -42.20 5.37
CA GLY A 52 -26.63 -42.21 6.65
C GLY A 52 -27.76 -43.25 6.67
N SER A 53 -28.92 -42.82 7.15
CA SER A 53 -30.09 -43.68 7.44
C SER A 53 -31.29 -43.42 6.52
N GLY A 54 -31.24 -42.37 5.70
CA GLY A 54 -32.29 -42.02 4.76
C GLY A 54 -31.93 -40.78 3.96
N PHE A 55 -32.94 -40.15 3.37
CA PHE A 55 -32.81 -38.88 2.67
C PHE A 55 -34.11 -38.08 2.78
N CYS A 56 -34.05 -36.77 2.53
CA CYS A 56 -35.23 -35.91 2.49
C CYS A 56 -35.94 -36.05 1.13
N ASN A 57 -37.13 -36.65 1.12
CA ASN A 57 -38.10 -36.57 0.02
C ASN A 57 -38.94 -35.30 0.20
N GLY A 58 -38.54 -34.21 -0.44
CA GLY A 58 -39.19 -32.90 -0.31
C GLY A 58 -40.64 -32.91 -0.79
N ALA A 59 -41.53 -32.23 -0.05
CA ALA A 59 -42.93 -32.09 -0.46
C ALA A 59 -43.06 -31.37 -1.82
N ASN A 60 -43.92 -31.90 -2.69
CA ASN A 60 -44.25 -31.30 -3.99
C ASN A 60 -45.22 -30.11 -3.79
N ALA A 61 -44.74 -29.03 -3.14
CA ALA A 61 -45.55 -27.88 -2.81
C ALA A 61 -44.73 -26.57 -2.85
N ALA A 62 -45.36 -25.50 -3.34
CA ALA A 62 -44.83 -24.15 -3.18
C ALA A 62 -44.83 -23.78 -1.68
N GLY A 63 -43.69 -23.32 -1.15
CA GLY A 63 -43.51 -23.03 0.27
C GLY A 63 -42.89 -24.18 1.10
N ALA A 64 -42.68 -25.36 0.50
CA ALA A 64 -41.79 -26.38 1.06
C ALA A 64 -40.35 -25.85 1.23
N HIS A 65 -39.52 -26.52 2.01
CA HIS A 65 -38.10 -26.27 2.13
C HIS A 65 -37.34 -27.46 2.71
N ALA A 66 -36.03 -27.48 2.45
CA ALA A 66 -35.05 -28.19 3.26
C ALA A 66 -34.11 -27.16 3.87
N GLN A 67 -33.78 -27.30 5.15
CA GLN A 67 -32.88 -26.39 5.86
C GLN A 67 -31.83 -27.17 6.63
N PHE A 68 -30.58 -26.79 6.46
CA PHE A 68 -29.43 -27.32 7.19
C PHE A 68 -28.93 -26.27 8.19
N THR A 69 -28.36 -26.71 9.31
CA THR A 69 -27.59 -25.84 10.20
C THR A 69 -26.11 -26.17 10.06
N VAL A 70 -25.40 -25.34 9.29
CA VAL A 70 -23.97 -25.50 9.00
C VAL A 70 -23.16 -24.74 10.05
N THR A 71 -22.23 -25.41 10.71
CA THR A 71 -21.30 -24.77 11.64
C THR A 71 -20.03 -24.38 10.90
N ALA A 72 -19.66 -23.10 10.98
CA ALA A 72 -18.42 -22.57 10.44
C ALA A 72 -17.50 -22.13 11.58
N GLY A 73 -16.22 -22.52 11.54
CA GLY A 73 -15.24 -22.09 12.54
C GLY A 73 -15.05 -20.56 12.54
N ALA A 74 -15.21 -19.92 11.39
CA ALA A 74 -15.13 -18.48 11.20
C ALA A 74 -16.18 -18.00 10.19
N GLY A 75 -16.51 -16.70 10.22
CA GLY A 75 -17.31 -16.10 9.16
C GLY A 75 -16.51 -15.92 7.87
N GLY A 76 -17.17 -15.94 6.72
CA GLY A 76 -16.55 -15.88 5.39
C GLY A 76 -17.40 -16.58 4.32
N THR A 77 -16.75 -17.18 3.33
CA THR A 77 -17.43 -18.00 2.32
C THR A 77 -17.32 -19.48 2.68
N ALA A 78 -18.40 -20.23 2.46
CA ALA A 78 -18.40 -21.68 2.51
C ALA A 78 -18.76 -22.25 1.14
N THR A 79 -18.00 -23.24 0.67
CA THR A 79 -18.39 -24.06 -0.48
C THR A 79 -19.31 -25.17 0.02
N LEU A 80 -20.54 -25.17 -0.47
CA LEU A 80 -21.55 -26.17 -0.16
C LEU A 80 -21.71 -27.12 -1.34
N ARG A 81 -21.65 -28.42 -1.06
CA ARG A 81 -21.93 -29.49 -2.01
C ARG A 81 -23.17 -30.23 -1.57
N ILE A 82 -24.27 -30.03 -2.29
CA ILE A 82 -25.57 -30.64 -2.01
C ILE A 82 -25.73 -31.89 -2.88
N ARG A 83 -25.81 -33.06 -2.25
CA ARG A 83 -26.07 -34.31 -2.97
C ARG A 83 -27.57 -34.53 -3.13
N PHE A 84 -28.00 -34.80 -4.35
CA PHE A 84 -29.42 -34.88 -4.70
C PHE A 84 -29.71 -35.95 -5.75
N ALA A 85 -30.97 -36.39 -5.83
CA ALA A 85 -31.49 -37.23 -6.90
C ALA A 85 -32.82 -36.65 -7.43
N ASN A 86 -32.91 -36.51 -8.76
CA ASN A 86 -34.12 -36.09 -9.45
C ASN A 86 -34.42 -37.09 -10.56
N GLY A 87 -35.27 -38.08 -10.28
CA GLY A 87 -35.61 -39.13 -11.24
C GLY A 87 -36.51 -38.67 -12.40
N THR A 88 -36.81 -37.37 -12.52
CA THR A 88 -37.60 -36.80 -13.62
C THR A 88 -36.70 -36.23 -14.72
N THR A 89 -37.30 -35.81 -15.83
CA THR A 89 -36.60 -35.12 -16.94
C THR A 89 -36.63 -33.60 -16.83
N SER A 90 -37.39 -33.04 -15.88
CA SER A 90 -37.50 -31.59 -15.66
C SER A 90 -36.69 -31.16 -14.45
N SER A 91 -36.05 -30.00 -14.52
CA SER A 91 -35.31 -29.46 -13.38
C SER A 91 -36.25 -29.09 -12.23
N ARG A 92 -35.75 -29.23 -10.99
CA ARG A 92 -36.44 -28.79 -9.77
C ARG A 92 -35.66 -27.63 -9.15
N PRO A 93 -35.89 -26.37 -9.56
CA PRO A 93 -35.13 -25.23 -9.06
C PRO A 93 -35.51 -24.83 -7.63
N ALA A 94 -34.54 -24.29 -6.89
CA ALA A 94 -34.71 -23.79 -5.54
C ALA A 94 -34.07 -22.39 -5.36
N GLY A 95 -34.75 -21.50 -4.64
CA GLY A 95 -34.14 -20.33 -4.04
C GLY A 95 -33.31 -20.73 -2.83
N LEU A 96 -32.11 -20.16 -2.72
CA LEU A 96 -31.17 -20.41 -1.65
C LEU A 96 -31.15 -19.18 -0.73
N THR A 97 -31.30 -19.41 0.58
CA THR A 97 -31.13 -18.39 1.60
C THR A 97 -30.14 -18.85 2.66
N VAL A 98 -29.31 -17.93 3.14
CA VAL A 98 -28.41 -18.17 4.29
C VAL A 98 -28.70 -17.15 5.37
N ASN A 99 -28.96 -17.62 6.60
CA ASN A 99 -29.34 -16.78 7.74
C ASN A 99 -30.54 -15.86 7.42
N GLY A 100 -31.47 -16.33 6.59
CA GLY A 100 -32.65 -15.58 6.14
C GLY A 100 -32.40 -14.59 4.99
N ALA A 101 -31.15 -14.34 4.60
CA ALA A 101 -30.80 -13.50 3.45
C ALA A 101 -30.74 -14.31 2.14
N ALA A 102 -31.11 -13.71 1.01
CA ALA A 102 -31.00 -14.35 -0.29
C ALA A 102 -29.53 -14.60 -0.67
N ALA A 103 -29.21 -15.83 -1.07
CA ALA A 103 -27.86 -16.30 -1.39
C ALA A 103 -27.78 -16.99 -2.77
N GLY A 104 -28.76 -16.76 -3.63
CA GLY A 104 -28.79 -17.24 -5.02
C GLY A 104 -29.90 -18.24 -5.31
N THR A 105 -29.76 -18.96 -6.42
CA THR A 105 -30.65 -20.05 -6.84
C THR A 105 -29.84 -21.27 -7.27
N LEU A 106 -30.42 -22.45 -7.10
CA LEU A 106 -29.88 -23.72 -7.57
C LEU A 106 -30.87 -24.38 -8.51
N SER A 107 -30.38 -24.94 -9.62
CA SER A 107 -31.17 -25.80 -10.49
C SER A 107 -30.74 -27.25 -10.29
N PHE A 108 -31.68 -28.10 -9.87
CA PHE A 108 -31.46 -29.53 -9.70
C PHE A 108 -31.97 -30.27 -10.94
N GLU A 109 -31.08 -30.52 -11.89
CA GLU A 109 -31.39 -31.18 -13.17
C GLU A 109 -31.77 -32.66 -12.99
N GLY A 110 -32.36 -33.28 -14.02
CA GLY A 110 -32.69 -34.71 -13.98
C GLY A 110 -31.44 -35.59 -13.86
N THR A 111 -31.41 -36.46 -12.84
CA THR A 111 -30.31 -37.41 -12.61
C THR A 111 -30.54 -38.77 -13.29
N GLY A 112 -31.68 -38.94 -13.98
CA GLY A 112 -32.05 -40.13 -14.75
C GLY A 112 -32.80 -41.22 -13.95
N ALA A 113 -32.57 -41.33 -12.64
CA ALA A 113 -33.33 -42.20 -11.74
C ALA A 113 -33.26 -41.69 -10.30
N TRP A 114 -34.26 -42.05 -9.48
CA TRP A 114 -34.29 -41.68 -8.05
C TRP A 114 -33.23 -42.38 -7.18
N SER A 115 -32.58 -43.42 -7.71
CA SER A 115 -31.40 -44.08 -7.12
C SER A 115 -30.07 -43.55 -7.68
N THR A 116 -30.10 -42.57 -8.59
CA THR A 116 -28.90 -41.96 -9.18
C THR A 116 -28.69 -40.59 -8.56
N TRP A 117 -27.57 -40.43 -7.86
CA TRP A 117 -27.26 -39.24 -7.08
C TRP A 117 -26.18 -38.40 -7.77
N GLN A 118 -26.38 -37.08 -7.78
CA GLN A 118 -25.43 -36.08 -8.28
C GLN A 118 -25.18 -35.00 -7.22
N THR A 119 -24.19 -34.15 -7.46
CA THR A 119 -23.80 -33.09 -6.53
C THR A 119 -23.94 -31.73 -7.19
N ALA A 120 -24.74 -30.84 -6.59
CA ALA A 120 -24.76 -29.42 -6.91
C ALA A 120 -23.78 -28.67 -6.00
N THR A 121 -23.00 -27.73 -6.56
CA THR A 121 -22.01 -26.94 -5.80
C THR A 121 -22.39 -25.47 -5.82
N VAL A 122 -22.30 -24.81 -4.67
CA VAL A 122 -22.54 -23.36 -4.53
C VAL A 122 -21.66 -22.76 -3.44
N THR A 123 -21.23 -21.51 -3.62
CA THR A 123 -20.54 -20.74 -2.60
C THR A 123 -21.52 -19.78 -1.91
N VAL A 124 -21.51 -19.74 -0.59
CA VAL A 124 -22.41 -18.87 0.19
C VAL A 124 -21.69 -18.16 1.32
N PRO A 125 -22.14 -16.95 1.72
CA PRO A 125 -21.64 -16.29 2.91
C PRO A 125 -22.11 -17.01 4.18
N VAL A 126 -21.22 -17.19 5.15
CA VAL A 126 -21.49 -17.75 6.48
C VAL A 126 -20.92 -16.84 7.57
N ASN A 127 -21.58 -16.78 8.72
CA ASN A 127 -21.09 -16.21 9.96
C ASN A 127 -20.23 -17.25 10.72
N SER A 128 -19.44 -16.81 11.69
CA SER A 128 -18.83 -17.75 12.65
C SER A 128 -19.94 -18.41 13.49
N GLY A 129 -19.78 -19.70 13.77
CA GLY A 129 -20.77 -20.50 14.47
C GLY A 129 -21.84 -21.07 13.53
N ALA A 130 -23.06 -21.19 14.04
CA ALA A 130 -24.16 -21.83 13.33
C ALA A 130 -24.79 -20.91 12.25
N ASN A 131 -25.01 -21.47 11.07
CA ASN A 131 -25.62 -20.80 9.92
C ASN A 131 -26.79 -21.63 9.39
N THR A 132 -27.93 -20.98 9.15
CA THR A 132 -29.07 -21.67 8.52
C THR A 132 -28.96 -21.57 7.01
N VAL A 133 -28.90 -22.71 6.32
CA VAL A 133 -28.88 -22.80 4.85
C VAL A 133 -30.20 -23.42 4.40
N ARG A 134 -31.05 -22.65 3.75
CA ARG A 134 -32.41 -23.06 3.36
C ARG A 134 -32.60 -23.06 1.85
N LEU A 135 -33.00 -24.21 1.32
CA LEU A 135 -33.43 -24.45 -0.05
C LEU A 135 -34.95 -24.41 -0.10
N SER A 136 -35.52 -23.50 -0.90
CA SER A 136 -36.98 -23.37 -1.07
C SER A 136 -37.33 -23.56 -2.55
N PRO A 137 -38.12 -24.58 -2.94
CA PRO A 137 -38.44 -24.81 -4.34
C PRO A 137 -39.22 -23.62 -4.91
N THR A 138 -38.93 -23.24 -6.15
CA THR A 138 -39.59 -22.11 -6.82
C THR A 138 -40.76 -22.55 -7.70
N THR A 139 -41.05 -23.85 -7.76
CA THR A 139 -42.16 -24.45 -8.51
C THR A 139 -42.99 -25.37 -7.62
N SER A 140 -44.22 -25.69 -8.07
CA SER A 140 -45.08 -26.67 -7.39
C SER A 140 -44.55 -28.09 -7.42
N ALA A 141 -43.52 -28.39 -8.23
CA ALA A 141 -42.89 -29.70 -8.29
C ALA A 141 -42.05 -30.02 -7.04
N GLY A 142 -41.77 -29.04 -6.16
CA GLY A 142 -40.99 -29.27 -4.94
C GLY A 142 -39.48 -29.44 -5.17
N LEU A 143 -38.76 -29.82 -4.11
CA LEU A 143 -37.33 -30.13 -4.16
C LEU A 143 -37.08 -31.54 -4.73
N PRO A 144 -35.88 -31.84 -5.26
CA PRO A 144 -35.47 -33.23 -5.49
C PRO A 144 -35.32 -33.99 -4.16
N ASN A 145 -34.99 -35.29 -4.24
CA ASN A 145 -34.52 -36.00 -3.05
C ASN A 145 -33.15 -35.41 -2.65
N LEU A 146 -33.01 -34.99 -1.40
CA LEU A 146 -31.77 -34.43 -0.85
C LEU A 146 -31.17 -35.41 0.14
N ASP A 147 -29.94 -35.81 -0.09
CA ASP A 147 -29.21 -36.78 0.73
C ASP A 147 -28.46 -36.07 1.86
N TYR A 148 -27.45 -35.29 1.50
CA TYR A 148 -26.66 -34.52 2.45
C TYR A 148 -26.18 -33.20 1.85
N LEU A 149 -25.67 -32.35 2.73
CA LEU A 149 -24.88 -31.17 2.42
C LEU A 149 -23.49 -31.33 3.02
N ASP A 150 -22.46 -31.33 2.18
CA ASP A 150 -21.07 -31.22 2.62
C ASP A 150 -20.67 -29.74 2.59
N SER A 151 -20.14 -29.25 3.71
CA SER A 151 -19.64 -27.87 3.83
C SER A 151 -18.14 -27.86 4.01
N GLU A 152 -17.46 -27.14 3.14
CA GLU A 152 -16.07 -26.73 3.35
C GLU A 152 -16.09 -25.28 3.83
N THR A 153 -15.92 -25.13 5.15
CA THR A 153 -15.77 -23.81 5.79
C THR A 153 -14.28 -23.52 5.90
N GLY A 154 -13.83 -22.42 5.27
CA GLY A 154 -12.40 -22.12 5.12
C GLY A 154 -11.91 -21.93 3.68
N GLY A 155 -12.82 -21.63 2.73
CA GLY A 155 -12.45 -21.22 1.38
C GLY A 155 -12.84 -19.78 1.12
N GLU A 156 -11.84 -18.91 0.95
CA GLU A 156 -11.93 -17.54 0.42
C GLU A 156 -12.76 -16.50 1.22
N GLN A 157 -12.00 -15.72 2.02
CA GLN A 157 -12.02 -14.25 1.99
C GLN A 157 -12.11 -13.76 0.52
N PRO A 158 -12.51 -12.52 0.17
CA PRO A 158 -11.98 -11.96 -1.07
C PRO A 158 -10.47 -12.25 -1.04
N ALA A 159 -9.94 -13.03 -1.98
CA ALA A 159 -8.68 -13.79 -1.88
C ALA A 159 -7.42 -12.93 -1.63
N THR A 160 -7.62 -11.66 -1.36
CA THR A 160 -6.73 -10.54 -1.51
C THR A 160 -6.79 -9.59 -0.31
N THR A 161 -7.19 -9.99 0.90
CA THR A 161 -7.12 -9.06 2.07
C THR A 161 -6.42 -9.71 3.26
N LEU A 162 -5.68 -8.94 4.05
CA LEU A 162 -5.05 -9.38 5.30
C LEU A 162 -5.26 -8.30 6.35
N TYR A 163 -5.65 -8.66 7.57
CA TYR A 163 -5.84 -7.71 8.66
C TYR A 163 -4.70 -7.80 9.66
N VAL A 164 -4.22 -6.65 10.12
CA VAL A 164 -3.19 -6.54 11.16
C VAL A 164 -3.74 -5.73 12.32
N ALA A 165 -3.53 -6.17 13.56
CA ALA A 165 -3.90 -5.43 14.76
C ALA A 165 -2.84 -5.59 15.85
N THR A 166 -2.66 -4.58 16.70
CA THR A 166 -1.67 -4.62 17.81
C THR A 166 -1.91 -5.76 18.82
N ASN A 167 -3.16 -6.24 18.92
CA ASN A 167 -3.57 -7.37 19.75
C ASN A 167 -3.81 -8.67 18.95
N GLY A 168 -3.36 -8.72 17.69
CA GLY A 168 -3.50 -9.90 16.82
C GLY A 168 -2.56 -11.06 17.18
N ASP A 169 -2.59 -12.09 16.34
CA ASP A 169 -1.76 -13.30 16.45
C ASP A 169 -1.19 -13.70 15.09
N ASP A 170 0.13 -13.78 14.97
CA ASP A 170 0.84 -14.13 13.73
C ASP A 170 0.69 -15.61 13.31
N THR A 171 0.21 -16.46 14.22
CA THR A 171 -0.16 -17.84 13.93
C THR A 171 -1.55 -17.97 13.32
N GLY A 172 -2.35 -16.90 13.39
CA GLY A 172 -3.71 -16.84 12.86
C GLY A 172 -3.77 -16.61 11.34
N PRO A 173 -4.98 -16.65 10.77
CA PRO A 173 -5.19 -16.54 9.32
C PRO A 173 -5.13 -15.10 8.79
N GLY A 174 -5.12 -14.07 9.66
CA GLY A 174 -5.12 -12.67 9.22
C GLY A 174 -6.45 -12.16 8.71
N THR A 175 -7.55 -12.65 9.27
CA THR A 175 -8.91 -12.17 8.98
C THR A 175 -9.28 -11.02 9.91
N LEU A 176 -10.34 -10.27 9.62
CA LEU A 176 -10.81 -9.20 10.52
C LEU A 176 -11.12 -9.70 11.94
N ALA A 177 -11.66 -10.92 12.06
CA ALA A 177 -11.98 -11.55 13.35
C ALA A 177 -10.76 -12.16 14.05
N SER A 178 -9.69 -12.46 13.31
CA SER A 178 -8.44 -13.03 13.83
C SER A 178 -7.25 -12.40 13.09
N PRO A 179 -6.96 -11.11 13.37
CA PRO A 179 -5.93 -10.36 12.66
C PRO A 179 -4.53 -10.87 13.01
N LEU A 180 -3.59 -10.66 12.09
CA LEU A 180 -2.16 -10.86 12.35
C LEU A 180 -1.68 -9.82 13.36
N ARG A 181 -0.64 -10.15 14.13
CA ARG A 181 -0.08 -9.23 15.11
C ARG A 181 0.87 -8.23 14.47
N THR A 182 1.68 -8.69 13.52
CA THR A 182 2.77 -7.91 12.93
C THR A 182 2.50 -7.56 11.48
N ILE A 183 2.94 -6.37 11.09
CA ILE A 183 2.88 -5.93 9.69
C ILE A 183 3.78 -6.81 8.83
N GLN A 184 4.97 -7.19 9.32
CA GLN A 184 5.87 -8.09 8.59
C GLN A 184 5.20 -9.41 8.23
N ARG A 185 4.45 -10.03 9.15
CA ARG A 185 3.75 -11.28 8.87
C ARG A 185 2.73 -11.12 7.73
N ALA A 186 2.03 -10.00 7.68
CA ALA A 186 1.12 -9.70 6.59
C ALA A 186 1.85 -9.48 5.26
N VAL A 187 2.98 -8.78 5.28
CA VAL A 187 3.86 -8.61 4.12
C VAL A 187 4.31 -9.98 3.61
N ASP A 188 4.75 -10.88 4.49
CA ASP A 188 5.20 -12.24 4.13
C ASP A 188 4.09 -13.09 3.47
N LEU A 189 2.83 -12.90 3.88
CA LEU A 189 1.67 -13.62 3.34
C LEU A 189 1.09 -13.01 2.07
N ALA A 190 1.28 -11.70 1.85
CA ALA A 190 0.68 -11.00 0.71
C ALA A 190 1.10 -11.54 -0.66
N GLN A 191 0.17 -11.65 -1.59
CA GLN A 191 0.42 -11.96 -3.01
C GLN A 191 -0.04 -10.77 -3.87
N PRO A 192 0.37 -10.67 -5.15
CA PRO A 192 -0.13 -9.64 -6.06
C PRO A 192 -1.66 -9.49 -5.99
N GLY A 193 -2.13 -8.25 -5.85
CA GLY A 193 -3.53 -7.90 -5.70
C GLY A 193 -4.04 -7.89 -4.25
N HIS A 194 -3.24 -8.36 -3.29
CA HIS A 194 -3.61 -8.33 -1.87
C HIS A 194 -3.66 -6.89 -1.31
N THR A 195 -4.48 -6.71 -0.28
CA THR A 195 -4.63 -5.51 0.52
C THR A 195 -4.41 -5.85 1.98
N ILE A 196 -3.35 -5.33 2.59
CA ILE A 196 -3.08 -5.39 4.01
C ILE A 196 -3.79 -4.19 4.66
N LEU A 197 -4.83 -4.46 5.45
CA LEU A 197 -5.59 -3.51 6.25
C LEU A 197 -5.06 -3.49 7.69
N ILE A 198 -4.43 -2.40 8.08
CA ILE A 198 -3.81 -2.25 9.39
C ILE A 198 -4.75 -1.49 10.32
N ARG A 199 -5.13 -2.11 11.43
CA ARG A 199 -5.93 -1.50 12.48
C ARG A 199 -5.14 -0.42 13.22
N GLY A 200 -5.84 0.59 13.70
CA GLY A 200 -5.28 1.73 14.41
C GLY A 200 -4.50 1.32 15.65
N GLY A 201 -3.39 2.02 15.87
CA GLY A 201 -2.46 1.73 16.95
C GLY A 201 -1.02 2.07 16.59
N THR A 202 -0.14 1.92 17.57
CA THR A 202 1.30 2.07 17.40
C THR A 202 1.94 0.69 17.31
N TYR A 203 2.65 0.46 16.21
CA TYR A 203 3.42 -0.75 15.93
C TYR A 203 4.90 -0.42 16.08
N ALA A 204 5.57 -1.04 17.06
CA ALA A 204 6.95 -0.75 17.40
C ALA A 204 7.87 -1.97 17.15
N PRO A 205 8.11 -2.36 15.89
CA PRO A 205 8.91 -3.53 15.56
C PRO A 205 10.39 -3.33 15.92
N GLY A 206 11.08 -4.41 16.32
CA GLY A 206 12.51 -4.39 16.65
C GLY A 206 13.44 -4.44 15.43
N THR A 207 12.89 -4.63 14.23
CA THR A 207 13.61 -4.62 12.95
C THR A 207 12.72 -4.04 11.87
N ASN A 208 13.30 -3.61 10.76
CA ASN A 208 12.59 -3.03 9.61
C ASN A 208 11.46 -3.93 9.11
N ILE A 209 10.37 -3.33 8.64
CA ILE A 209 9.37 -4.02 7.82
C ILE A 209 9.97 -4.14 6.42
N ARG A 210 10.33 -5.35 6.00
CA ARG A 210 10.98 -5.66 4.72
C ARG A 210 9.96 -6.07 3.67
N ILE A 211 9.88 -5.27 2.61
CA ILE A 211 9.05 -5.49 1.43
C ILE A 211 9.98 -5.89 0.28
N LEU A 212 10.14 -7.19 0.07
CA LEU A 212 11.04 -7.76 -0.96
C LEU A 212 10.31 -8.50 -2.09
N LYS A 213 8.98 -8.59 -2.01
CA LYS A 213 8.15 -9.25 -3.02
C LYS A 213 7.53 -8.21 -3.91
N ASP A 214 7.22 -8.59 -5.14
CA ASP A 214 6.56 -7.69 -6.08
C ASP A 214 5.05 -7.90 -6.10
N GLY A 215 4.31 -6.82 -6.32
CA GLY A 215 3.02 -6.88 -6.98
C GLY A 215 3.20 -7.01 -8.49
N THR A 216 2.15 -6.67 -9.24
CA THR A 216 2.28 -6.44 -10.68
C THR A 216 1.56 -5.14 -11.05
N PRO A 217 1.82 -4.53 -12.22
CA PRO A 217 1.08 -3.34 -12.64
C PRO A 217 -0.44 -3.55 -12.65
N ALA A 218 -0.90 -4.76 -12.97
CA ALA A 218 -2.33 -5.12 -13.00
C ALA A 218 -2.89 -5.50 -11.62
N GLN A 219 -2.03 -5.93 -10.69
CA GLN A 219 -2.40 -6.42 -9.37
C GLN A 219 -1.37 -5.94 -8.33
N PRO A 220 -1.34 -4.64 -8.02
CA PRO A 220 -0.44 -4.11 -7.01
C PRO A 220 -0.80 -4.67 -5.63
N ILE A 221 0.19 -4.74 -4.73
CA ILE A 221 -0.07 -5.07 -3.32
C ILE A 221 -0.29 -3.78 -2.55
N THR A 222 -1.41 -3.65 -1.85
CA THR A 222 -1.75 -2.45 -1.06
C THR A 222 -1.48 -2.70 0.42
N MET A 223 -0.85 -1.76 1.12
CA MET A 223 -0.72 -1.71 2.57
C MET A 223 -1.28 -0.38 3.05
N THR A 224 -2.37 -0.41 3.81
CA THR A 224 -3.12 0.78 4.19
C THR A 224 -3.74 0.67 5.57
N ALA A 225 -4.00 1.81 6.20
CA ALA A 225 -4.85 1.87 7.38
C ALA A 225 -6.27 1.34 7.08
N HIS A 226 -6.83 0.61 8.03
CA HIS A 226 -8.22 0.13 8.00
C HIS A 226 -9.18 1.27 8.32
N ASP A 227 -10.18 1.50 7.46
CA ASP A 227 -11.28 2.44 7.68
C ASP A 227 -10.86 3.86 8.15
N GLY A 228 -9.69 4.33 7.70
CA GLY A 228 -9.13 5.64 8.08
C GLY A 228 -8.65 5.72 9.53
N GLU A 229 -8.52 4.59 10.23
CA GLU A 229 -7.91 4.52 11.55
C GLU A 229 -6.46 5.03 11.52
N ARG A 230 -5.99 5.63 12.62
CA ARG A 230 -4.62 6.14 12.68
C ARG A 230 -3.63 5.03 13.01
N VAL A 231 -2.73 4.73 12.07
CA VAL A 231 -1.67 3.72 12.18
C VAL A 231 -0.32 4.41 12.28
N ILE A 232 0.42 4.13 13.35
CA ILE A 232 1.79 4.61 13.54
C ILE A 232 2.75 3.42 13.51
N ILE A 233 3.75 3.49 12.65
CA ILE A 233 4.92 2.60 12.65
C ILE A 233 6.05 3.35 13.35
N ASP A 234 6.41 2.90 14.54
CA ASP A 234 7.43 3.53 15.39
C ASP A 234 8.73 2.73 15.31
N GLY A 235 9.73 3.30 14.66
CA GLY A 235 11.02 2.67 14.42
C GLY A 235 12.00 2.76 15.60
N GLU A 236 11.63 3.40 16.71
CA GLU A 236 12.56 3.69 17.84
C GLU A 236 13.27 2.43 18.38
N ASN A 237 12.65 1.25 18.27
CA ASN A 237 13.23 -0.02 18.74
C ASN A 237 14.18 -0.71 17.73
N MET A 238 14.44 -0.11 16.56
CA MET A 238 15.27 -0.70 15.50
C MET A 238 16.77 -0.45 15.72
N PRO A 239 17.64 -1.29 15.13
CA PRO A 239 19.07 -1.01 15.11
C PRO A 239 19.38 0.37 14.53
N HIS A 240 20.50 0.97 14.97
CA HIS A 240 20.99 2.25 14.45
C HIS A 240 20.00 3.42 14.53
N THR A 241 19.17 3.45 15.59
CA THR A 241 18.07 4.41 15.76
C THR A 241 18.15 5.11 17.13
N PRO A 242 18.68 6.35 17.20
CA PRO A 242 19.57 6.96 16.22
C PRO A 242 20.93 6.25 16.16
N GLY A 243 21.61 6.35 15.02
CA GLY A 243 23.01 5.94 14.88
C GLY A 243 23.96 6.86 15.65
N ALA A 244 25.12 6.33 16.06
CA ALA A 244 26.19 7.17 16.61
C ALA A 244 26.74 8.15 15.57
N VAL A 245 27.29 9.29 16.01
CA VAL A 245 27.94 10.28 15.14
C VAL A 245 29.03 9.62 14.30
N GLY A 246 29.03 9.88 12.99
CA GLY A 246 29.96 9.31 12.02
C GLY A 246 29.68 7.86 11.62
N SER A 247 28.66 7.20 12.19
CA SER A 247 28.34 5.82 11.84
C SER A 247 27.57 5.67 10.53
N SER A 248 27.70 4.51 9.91
CA SER A 248 26.92 4.08 8.74
C SER A 248 25.84 3.08 9.14
N ILE A 249 24.66 3.18 8.54
CA ILE A 249 23.59 2.19 8.67
C ILE A 249 23.73 1.16 7.54
N PRO A 250 23.85 -0.16 7.85
CA PRO A 250 23.83 -1.20 6.84
C PRO A 250 22.61 -1.08 5.94
N ARG A 251 22.79 -1.24 4.63
CA ARG A 251 21.74 -0.98 3.62
C ARG A 251 20.44 -1.75 3.90
N ALA A 252 20.55 -3.04 4.25
CA ALA A 252 19.41 -3.90 4.58
C ALA A 252 18.69 -3.55 5.91
N GLU A 253 19.23 -2.61 6.68
CA GLU A 253 18.71 -2.13 7.96
C GLU A 253 18.23 -0.67 7.88
N ARG A 254 18.24 -0.06 6.70
CA ARG A 254 17.70 1.29 6.47
C ARG A 254 16.18 1.26 6.35
N GLY A 255 15.50 2.26 6.93
CA GLY A 255 14.06 2.50 6.79
C GLY A 255 13.20 1.70 7.75
N ALA A 256 12.38 2.35 8.58
CA ALA A 256 11.36 1.63 9.36
C ALA A 256 10.47 0.76 8.44
N VAL A 257 10.25 1.24 7.22
CA VAL A 257 9.90 0.41 6.06
C VAL A 257 11.08 0.37 5.09
N HIS A 258 11.53 -0.84 4.77
CA HIS A 258 12.54 -1.12 3.76
C HIS A 258 11.88 -1.78 2.56
N ILE A 259 11.94 -1.17 1.38
CA ILE A 259 11.24 -1.66 0.18
C ILE A 259 12.20 -1.85 -0.98
N GLU A 260 12.36 -3.09 -1.42
CA GLU A 260 13.02 -3.44 -2.69
C GLU A 260 12.02 -4.02 -3.72
N GLY A 261 10.79 -4.29 -3.28
CA GLY A 261 9.73 -4.82 -4.15
C GLY A 261 9.07 -3.75 -5.03
N ASP A 262 8.54 -4.21 -6.15
CA ASP A 262 7.85 -3.40 -7.15
C ASP A 262 6.33 -3.44 -6.99
N HIS A 263 5.64 -2.43 -7.52
CA HIS A 263 4.18 -2.38 -7.63
C HIS A 263 3.42 -2.51 -6.29
N TRP A 264 3.92 -1.85 -5.26
CA TRP A 264 3.22 -1.65 -3.99
C TRP A 264 2.48 -0.32 -3.94
N ARG A 265 1.40 -0.28 -3.15
CA ARG A 265 0.76 0.95 -2.70
C ARG A 265 0.80 1.03 -1.17
N LEU A 266 1.54 1.98 -0.63
CA LEU A 266 1.57 2.29 0.81
C LEU A 266 0.71 3.53 1.03
N ALA A 267 -0.36 3.42 1.83
CA ALA A 267 -1.34 4.48 1.96
C ALA A 267 -1.79 4.79 3.39
N GLY A 268 -1.87 6.07 3.75
CA GLY A 268 -2.47 6.53 5.01
C GLY A 268 -1.76 6.03 6.28
N LEU A 269 -0.43 5.86 6.22
CA LEU A 269 0.39 5.41 7.35
C LEU A 269 1.24 6.56 7.87
N GLU A 270 1.47 6.56 9.18
CA GLU A 270 2.42 7.45 9.83
C GLU A 270 3.67 6.65 10.24
N ILE A 271 4.85 7.10 9.82
CA ILE A 271 6.13 6.45 10.09
C ILE A 271 7.02 7.43 10.85
N VAL A 272 7.45 7.01 12.04
CA VAL A 272 8.15 7.87 13.00
C VAL A 272 9.38 7.20 13.57
N ASN A 273 10.34 8.02 14.01
CA ASN A 273 11.52 7.58 14.74
C ASN A 273 12.30 6.45 14.07
N GLY A 274 12.20 6.27 12.75
CA GLY A 274 12.92 5.22 12.04
C GLY A 274 14.38 5.59 11.76
N PRO A 275 15.26 4.61 11.51
CA PRO A 275 16.63 4.87 11.04
C PRO A 275 16.63 5.60 9.69
N TYR A 276 15.56 5.41 8.91
CA TYR A 276 14.96 6.30 7.91
C TYR A 276 13.44 6.11 8.09
N GLY A 277 12.58 6.98 7.56
CA GLY A 277 11.14 6.65 7.54
C GLY A 277 10.87 5.48 6.60
N ILE A 278 11.07 5.73 5.30
CA ILE A 278 11.02 4.72 4.24
C ILE A 278 12.34 4.76 3.47
N PHE A 279 12.96 3.60 3.26
CA PHE A 279 14.11 3.44 2.39
C PHE A 279 13.79 2.47 1.25
N GLY A 280 13.91 2.95 0.02
CA GLY A 280 13.57 2.27 -1.22
C GLY A 280 14.81 1.91 -2.03
N LEU A 281 14.93 0.61 -2.25
CA LEU A 281 15.94 -0.17 -2.94
C LEU A 281 15.69 -0.58 -4.39
N ASP A 282 16.18 0.09 -5.45
CA ASP A 282 16.00 -0.42 -6.82
C ASP A 282 14.50 -0.67 -7.15
N ALA A 283 13.63 0.07 -6.45
CA ALA A 283 12.20 -0.20 -6.35
C ALA A 283 11.42 0.64 -7.35
N SER A 284 10.47 0.02 -8.04
CA SER A 284 9.79 0.58 -9.21
C SER A 284 8.28 0.39 -9.19
N GLY A 285 7.57 1.34 -9.81
CA GLY A 285 6.13 1.30 -9.97
C GLY A 285 5.34 1.35 -8.66
N ASN A 286 5.96 1.85 -7.58
CA ASN A 286 5.32 1.96 -6.27
C ASN A 286 4.54 3.27 -6.12
N VAL A 287 3.52 3.25 -5.26
CA VAL A 287 2.69 4.42 -4.90
C VAL A 287 2.79 4.66 -3.40
N PHE A 288 3.24 5.84 -3.01
CA PHE A 288 3.29 6.33 -1.63
C PHE A 288 2.23 7.41 -1.47
N ASP A 289 1.07 7.06 -0.91
CA ASP A 289 -0.16 7.86 -0.92
C ASP A 289 -0.53 8.36 0.48
N ARG A 290 -0.59 9.69 0.68
CA ARG A 290 -1.03 10.31 1.94
C ARG A 290 -0.32 9.74 3.17
N LEU A 291 0.99 9.52 3.03
CA LEU A 291 1.83 9.10 4.13
C LEU A 291 2.23 10.31 4.98
N VAL A 292 2.56 10.04 6.24
CA VAL A 292 3.23 10.99 7.13
C VAL A 292 4.55 10.37 7.54
N THR A 293 5.69 10.97 7.17
CA THR A 293 7.01 10.53 7.61
C THR A 293 7.61 11.63 8.47
N ARG A 294 7.63 11.43 9.80
CA ARG A 294 8.05 12.49 10.72
C ARG A 294 9.00 12.05 11.80
N ASP A 295 9.85 12.98 12.22
CA ASP A 295 10.75 12.82 13.36
C ASP A 295 11.69 11.60 13.23
N ASN A 296 11.90 11.09 12.01
CA ASN A 296 12.83 9.99 11.74
C ASN A 296 14.27 10.46 11.91
N TYR A 297 15.17 9.52 12.19
CA TYR A 297 16.58 9.77 12.46
C TYR A 297 17.45 9.82 11.18
N GLU A 298 16.79 9.98 10.04
CA GLU A 298 17.33 10.24 8.70
C GLU A 298 16.16 10.66 7.79
N SER A 299 16.36 10.73 6.47
CA SER A 299 15.33 11.20 5.52
C SER A 299 13.98 10.49 5.68
N GLY A 300 12.88 11.23 5.51
CA GLY A 300 11.52 10.71 5.68
C GLY A 300 11.13 9.64 4.65
N LEU A 301 11.34 9.92 3.37
CA LEU A 301 11.20 8.94 2.29
C LEU A 301 12.41 9.05 1.37
N HIS A 302 13.15 7.95 1.21
CA HIS A 302 14.40 7.91 0.46
C HIS A 302 14.35 6.80 -0.59
N LEU A 303 14.51 7.11 -1.89
CA LEU A 303 14.67 6.12 -2.96
C LEU A 303 16.10 6.19 -3.54
N GLN A 304 16.72 5.03 -3.78
CA GLN A 304 18.05 4.87 -4.39
C GLN A 304 18.05 3.80 -5.48
N GLY A 305 19.16 3.72 -6.23
CA GLY A 305 19.37 2.66 -7.20
C GLY A 305 18.51 2.85 -8.44
N ALA A 306 18.18 1.76 -9.14
CA ALA A 306 17.40 1.72 -10.37
C ALA A 306 15.88 1.89 -10.14
N SER A 307 15.49 2.95 -9.43
CA SER A 307 14.08 3.21 -9.06
C SER A 307 13.34 4.00 -10.14
N SER A 308 12.30 3.40 -10.73
CA SER A 308 11.51 4.01 -11.82
C SER A 308 10.00 4.00 -11.58
N GLY A 309 9.28 4.98 -12.12
CA GLY A 309 7.82 4.97 -12.16
C GLY A 309 7.15 5.05 -10.79
N ASN A 310 7.85 5.53 -9.76
CA ASN A 310 7.28 5.69 -8.43
C ASN A 310 6.45 6.97 -8.33
N LEU A 311 5.29 6.91 -7.68
CA LEU A 311 4.42 8.05 -7.41
C LEU A 311 4.38 8.33 -5.91
N ILE A 312 4.92 9.47 -5.50
CA ILE A 312 4.75 10.02 -4.15
C ILE A 312 3.65 11.08 -4.24
N VAL A 313 2.51 10.84 -3.58
CA VAL A 313 1.33 11.70 -3.66
C VAL A 313 0.82 12.08 -2.28
N ASP A 314 0.61 13.38 -2.07
CA ASP A 314 0.05 13.95 -0.84
C ASP A 314 0.80 13.57 0.44
N LEU A 315 2.12 13.37 0.34
CA LEU A 315 3.03 13.09 1.45
C LEU A 315 3.21 14.32 2.35
N ASP A 316 3.18 14.11 3.66
CA ASP A 316 3.71 15.04 4.66
C ASP A 316 5.01 14.49 5.24
N SER A 317 6.13 15.18 5.03
CA SER A 317 7.43 14.76 5.56
C SER A 317 8.10 15.87 6.34
N HIS A 318 8.31 15.65 7.65
CA HIS A 318 8.73 16.74 8.52
C HIS A 318 9.48 16.35 9.78
N GLY A 319 10.29 17.28 10.30
CA GLY A 319 11.00 17.08 11.56
C GLY A 319 12.06 15.96 11.51
N ASN A 320 12.33 15.42 10.32
CA ASN A 320 13.34 14.41 10.12
C ASN A 320 14.72 15.02 10.35
N ARG A 321 15.60 14.27 11.00
CA ARG A 321 16.91 14.74 11.46
C ARG A 321 17.90 13.60 11.50
N ASP A 322 19.17 13.84 11.26
CA ASP A 322 20.21 12.82 11.30
C ASP A 322 21.29 13.17 12.34
N PRO A 323 21.10 12.85 13.64
CA PRO A 323 22.12 13.10 14.65
C PRO A 323 23.44 12.41 14.34
N ARG A 324 23.40 11.29 13.60
CA ARG A 324 24.59 10.54 13.17
C ARG A 324 25.50 11.34 12.21
N LYS A 325 24.97 12.37 11.56
CA LYS A 325 25.62 13.14 10.51
C LYS A 325 25.43 14.65 10.72
N ASN A 326 25.14 15.05 11.97
CA ASN A 326 24.99 16.44 12.38
C ASN A 326 23.96 17.26 11.56
N GLY A 327 22.95 16.59 11.01
CA GLY A 327 21.86 17.25 10.29
C GLY A 327 22.06 17.41 8.78
N GLU A 328 23.15 16.90 8.22
CA GLU A 328 23.58 17.01 6.80
C GLU A 328 22.97 15.92 5.90
N SER A 329 21.88 15.25 6.26
CA SER A 329 21.33 14.18 5.41
C SER A 329 19.83 13.96 5.48
N ALA A 330 19.16 14.36 6.55
CA ALA A 330 17.76 14.04 6.73
C ALA A 330 16.87 15.01 5.97
N ASP A 331 16.53 14.60 4.74
CA ASP A 331 15.59 15.29 3.88
C ASP A 331 14.13 14.93 4.19
N GLY A 332 13.20 15.77 3.72
CA GLY A 332 11.79 15.38 3.64
C GLY A 332 11.61 14.22 2.66
N VAL A 333 12.04 14.41 1.40
CA VAL A 333 12.07 13.38 0.36
C VAL A 333 13.45 13.39 -0.32
N ALA A 334 14.06 12.21 -0.41
CA ALA A 334 15.30 12.01 -1.15
C ALA A 334 15.06 11.02 -2.29
N ILE A 335 15.39 11.38 -3.52
CA ILE A 335 15.52 10.43 -4.63
C ILE A 335 16.93 10.64 -5.17
N LYS A 336 17.89 9.93 -4.58
CA LYS A 336 19.32 10.20 -4.72
C LYS A 336 20.11 8.94 -5.04
N GLU A 337 21.36 9.13 -5.48
CA GLU A 337 22.33 8.03 -5.65
C GLU A 337 21.77 6.85 -6.46
N GLY A 338 21.43 7.10 -7.73
CA GLY A 338 20.71 6.11 -8.52
C GLY A 338 20.36 6.53 -9.93
N SER A 339 19.48 5.77 -10.56
CA SER A 339 19.00 6.03 -11.91
C SER A 339 17.54 5.60 -12.03
N GLY A 340 16.88 6.01 -13.09
CA GLY A 340 15.51 5.60 -13.36
C GLY A 340 14.75 6.68 -14.12
N SER A 341 13.46 6.46 -14.33
CA SER A 341 12.63 7.42 -15.05
C SER A 341 11.19 7.38 -14.57
N GLY A 342 10.45 8.45 -14.81
CA GLY A 342 9.01 8.49 -14.52
C GLY A 342 8.66 8.59 -13.03
N ASN A 343 9.62 8.91 -12.15
CA ASN A 343 9.31 9.20 -10.76
C ASN A 343 8.61 10.57 -10.65
N VAL A 344 7.52 10.61 -9.89
CA VAL A 344 6.67 11.80 -9.71
C VAL A 344 6.43 12.06 -8.23
N ILE A 345 6.61 13.31 -7.82
CA ILE A 345 6.25 13.82 -6.49
C ILE A 345 5.13 14.85 -6.70
N ARG A 346 3.96 14.64 -6.09
CA ARG A 346 2.80 15.52 -6.26
C ARG A 346 2.14 15.84 -4.93
N GLY A 347 1.84 17.11 -4.66
CA GLY A 347 1.10 17.50 -3.47
C GLY A 347 1.86 17.29 -2.15
N ALA A 348 3.19 17.13 -2.21
CA ALA A 348 4.00 16.88 -1.03
C ALA A 348 4.18 18.17 -0.20
N ARG A 349 4.25 18.02 1.12
CA ARG A 349 4.59 19.08 2.08
C ARG A 349 5.81 18.65 2.87
N LEU A 350 6.88 19.44 2.78
CA LEU A 350 8.22 19.06 3.22
C LEU A 350 8.76 20.15 4.16
N TRP A 351 8.77 19.92 5.47
CA TRP A 351 9.10 21.00 6.38
C TRP A 351 9.89 20.65 7.62
N ASN A 352 10.64 21.63 8.10
CA ASN A 352 11.45 21.52 9.31
C ASN A 352 12.33 20.26 9.33
N ASN A 353 12.77 19.78 8.17
CA ASN A 353 13.78 18.73 8.07
C ASN A 353 15.16 19.36 8.30
N SER A 354 16.11 18.59 8.84
CA SER A 354 17.42 19.14 9.22
C SER A 354 18.24 19.53 8.01
N ASP A 355 18.14 18.79 6.91
CA ASP A 355 18.88 19.09 5.69
C ASP A 355 17.99 19.85 4.71
N ASP A 356 17.39 19.16 3.73
CA ASP A 356 16.53 19.79 2.73
C ASP A 356 15.06 19.36 2.85
N GLY A 357 14.17 20.14 2.21
CA GLY A 357 12.82 19.66 1.93
C GLY A 357 12.87 18.47 0.97
N LEU A 358 13.59 18.63 -0.14
CA LEU A 358 13.76 17.63 -1.19
C LEU A 358 15.19 17.62 -1.72
N ASP A 359 15.73 16.43 -1.96
CA ASP A 359 17.09 16.22 -2.47
C ASP A 359 17.15 15.17 -3.61
N PHE A 360 17.78 15.56 -4.73
CA PHE A 360 18.04 14.71 -5.91
C PHE A 360 19.53 14.43 -6.17
N TRP A 361 20.39 14.61 -5.16
CA TRP A 361 21.84 14.40 -5.25
C TRP A 361 22.20 13.10 -5.99
N MET A 362 23.03 13.19 -7.03
CA MET A 362 23.54 12.03 -7.78
C MET A 362 22.47 11.10 -8.40
N PHE A 363 21.23 11.56 -8.60
CA PHE A 363 20.21 10.77 -9.32
C PHE A 363 20.24 11.07 -10.82
N LEU A 364 20.47 10.03 -11.62
CA LEU A 364 20.76 10.14 -13.06
C LEU A 364 19.50 10.27 -13.94
N GLY A 365 18.32 10.26 -13.31
CA GLY A 365 17.02 10.21 -13.98
C GLY A 365 16.16 11.45 -13.75
N GLN A 366 15.39 11.88 -14.75
CA GLN A 366 14.44 12.96 -14.53
C GLN A 366 13.40 12.57 -13.47
N VAL A 367 13.20 13.47 -12.52
CA VAL A 367 12.11 13.44 -11.54
C VAL A 367 11.20 14.65 -11.78
N THR A 368 9.89 14.45 -11.71
CA THR A 368 8.88 15.52 -11.86
C THR A 368 8.25 15.84 -10.51
N VAL A 369 8.27 17.12 -10.13
CA VAL A 369 7.66 17.65 -8.90
C VAL A 369 6.52 18.59 -9.27
N GLU A 370 5.34 18.34 -8.72
CA GLU A 370 4.12 19.09 -9.02
C GLU A 370 3.42 19.52 -7.73
N SER A 371 2.96 20.77 -7.70
CA SER A 371 2.06 21.27 -6.66
C SER A 371 2.53 20.97 -5.23
N SER A 372 3.84 21.07 -4.98
CA SER A 372 4.45 20.69 -3.71
C SER A 372 4.99 21.91 -2.95
N VAL A 373 5.18 21.78 -1.64
CA VAL A 373 5.55 22.89 -0.76
C VAL A 373 6.70 22.47 0.15
N ALA A 374 7.75 23.29 0.21
CA ALA A 374 8.87 23.09 1.12
C ALA A 374 9.11 24.33 1.99
N TRP A 375 9.16 24.17 3.32
CA TRP A 375 9.42 25.31 4.20
C TRP A 375 10.19 25.00 5.48
N GLY A 376 10.92 25.98 5.99
CA GLY A 376 11.59 25.84 7.29
C GLY A 376 12.70 24.79 7.33
N ASN A 377 13.16 24.26 6.21
CA ASN A 377 14.22 23.24 6.20
C ASN A 377 15.59 23.89 6.50
N GLY A 378 16.52 23.12 7.09
CA GLY A 378 17.90 23.60 7.35
C GLY A 378 18.15 24.30 8.68
N PHE A 379 17.20 24.30 9.61
CA PHE A 379 17.42 24.88 10.94
C PHE A 379 17.64 23.81 11.99
N ASN A 380 18.68 24.00 12.80
CA ASN A 380 18.96 23.16 13.95
C ASN A 380 17.90 23.35 15.06
N ARG A 381 16.87 22.50 15.03
CA ARG A 381 15.79 22.49 16.03
C ARG A 381 16.02 21.51 17.18
N TRP A 382 17.06 20.70 17.07
CA TRP A 382 17.31 19.57 17.98
C TRP A 382 18.60 19.73 18.78
N ASN A 383 19.24 20.90 18.68
CA ASN A 383 20.50 21.20 19.34
C ASN A 383 21.59 20.17 19.00
N LEU A 384 21.67 19.77 17.73
CA LEU A 384 22.73 18.90 17.23
C LEU A 384 24.07 19.66 17.28
N PRO A 385 25.16 19.05 17.78
CA PRO A 385 26.48 19.66 17.75
C PRO A 385 26.98 19.76 16.30
N ASP A 386 27.81 20.77 16.03
CA ASP A 386 28.48 20.96 14.73
C ASP A 386 27.53 20.83 13.53
N TYR A 387 26.36 21.46 13.65
CA TYR A 387 25.26 21.32 12.69
C TYR A 387 25.64 21.79 11.29
N THR A 388 25.38 20.94 10.30
CA THR A 388 25.80 21.12 8.90
C THR A 388 24.68 20.91 7.88
N GLY A 389 23.41 20.99 8.28
CA GLY A 389 22.30 20.92 7.32
C GLY A 389 22.34 22.06 6.28
N ASP A 390 22.11 21.74 5.01
CA ASP A 390 22.23 22.66 3.88
C ASP A 390 21.06 23.62 3.76
N GLY A 391 19.83 23.16 4.03
CA GLY A 391 18.70 24.05 4.22
C GLY A 391 18.01 24.56 2.98
N ASN A 392 17.88 23.72 1.96
CA ASN A 392 17.17 24.04 0.73
C ASN A 392 15.70 23.62 0.80
N GLY A 393 14.84 24.34 0.09
CA GLY A 393 13.48 23.88 -0.17
C GLY A 393 13.47 22.71 -1.15
N PHE A 394 14.00 22.94 -2.34
CA PHE A 394 14.13 21.95 -3.42
C PHE A 394 15.57 21.94 -3.98
N LYS A 395 16.35 20.93 -3.61
CA LYS A 395 17.69 20.66 -4.15
C LYS A 395 17.58 19.69 -5.34
N LEU A 396 17.85 20.20 -6.53
CA LEU A 396 17.52 19.53 -7.81
C LEU A 396 18.73 18.90 -8.51
N GLY A 397 19.70 18.41 -7.74
CA GLY A 397 20.84 17.66 -8.24
C GLY A 397 22.08 17.85 -7.38
N GLY A 398 23.24 17.88 -8.04
CA GLY A 398 24.56 17.91 -7.42
C GLY A 398 25.27 16.56 -7.42
N GLY A 399 26.58 16.57 -7.25
CA GLY A 399 27.42 15.38 -7.24
C GLY A 399 28.91 15.70 -7.42
N ASP A 400 29.71 14.65 -7.60
CA ASP A 400 31.09 14.78 -8.08
C ASP A 400 31.46 13.55 -8.94
N PRO A 401 31.51 13.69 -10.29
CA PRO A 401 31.11 14.87 -11.06
C PRO A 401 29.59 15.10 -11.04
N ASP A 402 29.15 16.35 -11.23
CA ASP A 402 27.73 16.70 -11.27
C ASP A 402 27.00 16.06 -12.47
N PRO A 403 25.93 15.27 -12.23
CA PRO A 403 25.13 14.71 -13.31
C PRO A 403 24.28 15.78 -14.01
N ALA A 404 24.33 15.79 -15.35
CA ALA A 404 23.48 16.66 -16.16
C ALA A 404 22.08 16.08 -16.31
N VAL A 405 21.14 16.45 -15.44
CA VAL A 405 19.79 15.86 -15.41
C VAL A 405 18.71 16.94 -15.43
N GLY A 406 17.79 16.85 -16.38
CA GLY A 406 16.72 17.83 -16.55
C GLY A 406 15.51 17.59 -15.64
N HIS A 407 15.65 17.69 -14.32
CA HIS A 407 14.50 17.62 -13.40
C HIS A 407 13.46 18.71 -13.70
N ALA A 408 12.20 18.45 -13.33
CA ALA A 408 11.11 19.39 -13.58
C ALA A 408 10.34 19.72 -12.29
N VAL A 409 10.16 21.00 -11.99
CA VAL A 409 9.37 21.50 -10.87
C VAL A 409 8.28 22.44 -11.36
N ARG A 410 7.03 22.18 -10.99
CA ARG A 410 5.89 22.96 -11.44
C ARG A 410 4.96 23.30 -10.30
N ASN A 411 4.40 24.50 -10.35
CA ASN A 411 3.31 24.92 -9.47
C ASN A 411 3.64 24.80 -7.96
N SER A 412 4.91 24.98 -7.57
CA SER A 412 5.39 24.63 -6.22
C SER A 412 5.83 25.84 -5.41
N MET A 413 5.81 25.76 -4.08
CA MET A 413 6.18 26.86 -3.19
C MET A 413 7.36 26.50 -2.29
N ALA A 414 8.34 27.40 -2.18
CA ALA A 414 9.44 27.29 -1.22
C ALA A 414 9.50 28.54 -0.34
N PHE A 415 9.39 28.41 0.98
CA PHE A 415 9.47 29.58 1.86
C PHE A 415 10.15 29.32 3.19
N ASP A 416 10.78 30.34 3.77
CA ASP A 416 11.44 30.26 5.07
C ASP A 416 12.47 29.13 5.21
N ASN A 417 13.04 28.63 4.11
CA ASN A 417 14.16 27.68 4.20
C ASN A 417 15.43 28.44 4.59
N ALA A 418 16.35 27.78 5.30
CA ALA A 418 17.54 28.43 5.85
C ALA A 418 18.45 29.01 4.74
N VAL A 419 18.48 28.37 3.57
CA VAL A 419 19.29 28.78 2.43
C VAL A 419 18.39 28.94 1.19
N HIS A 420 18.40 28.03 0.22
CA HIS A 420 17.74 28.29 -1.08
C HIS A 420 16.26 27.89 -1.08
N GLY A 421 15.46 28.58 -1.91
CA GLY A 421 14.11 28.12 -2.23
C GLY A 421 14.15 26.93 -3.17
N PHE A 422 14.64 27.16 -4.39
CA PHE A 422 14.93 26.15 -5.41
C PHE A 422 16.39 26.30 -5.83
N THR A 423 17.14 25.21 -5.89
CA THR A 423 18.55 25.21 -6.32
C THR A 423 18.84 24.09 -7.31
N ASP A 424 19.59 24.38 -8.38
CA ASP A 424 20.16 23.36 -9.26
C ASP A 424 21.32 22.60 -8.60
N ASN A 425 21.92 23.17 -7.56
CA ASN A 425 22.96 22.57 -6.74
C ASN A 425 24.12 22.02 -7.58
N GLY A 426 24.58 22.79 -8.58
CA GLY A 426 25.66 22.39 -9.48
C GLY A 426 25.24 21.51 -10.66
N ASN A 427 23.99 21.04 -10.73
CA ASN A 427 23.49 20.24 -11.85
C ASN A 427 23.57 21.02 -13.18
N PRO A 428 24.43 20.64 -14.14
CA PRO A 428 24.60 21.39 -15.39
C PRO A 428 23.52 21.07 -16.44
N GLY A 429 22.51 20.28 -16.07
CA GLY A 429 21.43 19.85 -16.92
C GLY A 429 20.48 20.97 -17.35
N ARG A 430 19.48 20.59 -18.15
CA ARG A 430 18.41 21.49 -18.59
C ARG A 430 17.16 21.26 -17.74
N LEU A 431 17.14 21.83 -16.53
CA LEU A 431 15.99 21.73 -15.64
C LEU A 431 14.82 22.60 -16.16
N VAL A 432 13.62 22.32 -15.68
CA VAL A 432 12.43 23.12 -15.99
C VAL A 432 11.73 23.52 -14.71
N THR A 433 11.66 24.83 -14.44
CA THR A 433 10.92 25.36 -13.29
C THR A 433 9.87 26.35 -13.75
N ASP A 434 8.60 25.96 -13.60
CA ASP A 434 7.45 26.72 -14.08
C ASP A 434 6.47 27.05 -12.96
N ARG A 435 5.99 28.29 -12.92
CA ARG A 435 4.94 28.71 -11.99
C ARG A 435 5.22 28.34 -10.54
N SER A 436 6.44 28.54 -10.08
CA SER A 436 6.80 28.28 -8.69
C SER A 436 6.99 29.60 -7.94
N THR A 437 6.79 29.58 -6.62
CA THR A 437 6.95 30.75 -5.76
C THR A 437 8.03 30.52 -4.72
N ALA A 438 9.03 31.40 -4.65
CA ALA A 438 10.01 31.44 -3.56
C ALA A 438 9.78 32.68 -2.69
N TRP A 439 9.62 32.50 -1.37
CA TRP A 439 9.37 33.61 -0.45
C TRP A 439 10.21 33.53 0.82
N ARG A 440 10.95 34.59 1.15
CA ARG A 440 11.65 34.74 2.44
C ARG A 440 12.61 33.58 2.79
N ASN A 441 13.22 32.95 1.78
CA ASN A 441 14.31 32.01 2.01
C ASN A 441 15.60 32.78 2.37
N GLY A 442 16.43 32.20 3.24
CA GLY A 442 17.64 32.85 3.77
C GLY A 442 18.77 33.05 2.75
N GLY A 443 18.67 32.40 1.60
CA GLY A 443 19.57 32.47 0.44
C GLY A 443 18.82 32.89 -0.84
N THR A 444 19.16 32.24 -1.96
CA THR A 444 18.56 32.56 -3.27
C THR A 444 17.17 31.93 -3.40
N GLY A 445 16.18 32.70 -3.85
CA GLY A 445 14.84 32.16 -4.14
C GLY A 445 14.88 31.09 -5.23
N PHE A 446 15.54 31.40 -6.35
CA PHE A 446 15.81 30.48 -7.47
C PHE A 446 17.29 30.53 -7.83
N ASP A 447 18.06 29.57 -7.35
CA ASP A 447 19.47 29.39 -7.69
C ASP A 447 19.62 28.42 -8.86
N TYR A 448 19.97 28.93 -10.03
CA TYR A 448 20.15 28.15 -11.25
C TYR A 448 21.45 28.59 -11.95
N ALA A 449 22.47 28.93 -11.15
CA ALA A 449 23.69 29.58 -11.64
C ALA A 449 24.53 28.65 -12.51
N ASP A 450 24.46 27.33 -12.26
CA ASP A 450 25.33 26.31 -12.85
C ASP A 450 24.65 25.51 -13.98
N SER A 451 23.35 25.74 -14.20
CA SER A 451 22.54 25.02 -15.19
C SER A 451 22.22 25.84 -16.46
N VAL A 452 21.70 25.14 -17.48
CA VAL A 452 21.15 25.73 -18.72
C VAL A 452 19.63 25.51 -18.80
N SER A 453 18.95 25.92 -17.74
CA SER A 453 17.55 25.58 -17.46
C SER A 453 16.53 26.44 -18.19
N VAL A 454 15.25 26.11 -18.02
CA VAL A 454 14.10 26.92 -18.46
C VAL A 454 13.31 27.36 -17.24
N LEU A 455 13.27 28.66 -17.00
CA LEU A 455 12.57 29.28 -15.87
C LEU A 455 11.42 30.12 -16.42
N THR A 456 10.17 29.75 -16.12
CA THR A 456 9.01 30.49 -16.62
C THR A 456 7.97 30.81 -15.56
N ARG A 457 7.42 32.02 -15.61
CA ARG A 457 6.25 32.42 -14.80
C ARG A 457 6.44 32.21 -13.28
N ASN A 458 7.66 32.27 -12.78
CA ASN A 458 7.98 32.10 -11.35
C ASN A 458 7.89 33.43 -10.60
N LEU A 459 7.56 33.37 -9.30
CA LEU A 459 7.47 34.50 -8.40
C LEU A 459 8.56 34.39 -7.32
N SER A 460 9.38 35.42 -7.16
CA SER A 460 10.39 35.49 -6.11
C SER A 460 10.21 36.79 -5.34
N VAL A 461 10.00 36.68 -4.03
CA VAL A 461 9.73 37.84 -3.16
C VAL A 461 10.48 37.70 -1.84
N ALA A 462 11.18 38.76 -1.42
CA ALA A 462 11.81 38.88 -0.09
C ALA A 462 12.83 37.79 0.28
N ASN A 463 13.33 37.00 -0.68
CA ASN A 463 14.51 36.16 -0.49
C ASN A 463 15.77 37.03 -0.36
N ARG A 464 16.87 36.52 0.21
CA ARG A 464 18.15 37.26 0.28
C ARG A 464 18.62 37.69 -1.11
N THR A 465 18.58 36.75 -2.05
CA THR A 465 18.75 36.99 -3.49
C THR A 465 17.49 36.49 -4.19
N GLN A 466 16.86 37.27 -5.07
CA GLN A 466 15.60 36.83 -5.68
C GLN A 466 15.81 35.67 -6.65
N ALA A 467 16.78 35.78 -7.55
CA ALA A 467 17.11 34.74 -8.51
C ALA A 467 18.56 34.89 -8.98
N ALA A 468 19.17 33.76 -9.32
CA ALA A 468 20.45 33.66 -9.99
C ALA A 468 20.28 32.68 -11.18
N PRO A 469 19.72 33.13 -12.32
CA PRO A 469 19.37 32.23 -13.42
C PRO A 469 20.57 31.70 -14.22
N GLY A 470 21.78 32.19 -13.99
CA GLY A 470 22.98 31.77 -14.72
C GLY A 470 22.82 31.91 -16.23
N SER A 471 23.12 30.83 -16.96
CA SER A 471 22.96 30.74 -18.42
C SER A 471 21.58 30.23 -18.86
N SER A 472 20.63 30.10 -17.92
CA SER A 472 19.29 29.58 -18.18
C SER A 472 18.46 30.53 -19.04
N SER A 473 17.52 29.96 -19.80
CA SER A 473 16.47 30.71 -20.48
C SER A 473 15.39 31.12 -19.46
N SER A 474 15.23 32.42 -19.26
CA SER A 474 14.31 33.01 -18.28
C SER A 474 13.28 33.89 -18.98
N SER A 475 11.99 33.64 -18.75
CA SER A 475 10.93 34.52 -19.29
C SER A 475 9.66 34.57 -18.45
N GLY A 476 9.09 35.78 -18.33
CA GLY A 476 7.84 36.02 -17.62
C GLY A 476 7.91 35.74 -16.12
N ASN A 477 9.10 35.62 -15.54
CA ASN A 477 9.30 35.54 -14.10
C ASN A 477 9.26 36.95 -13.48
N SER A 478 8.98 37.03 -12.18
CA SER A 478 8.98 38.30 -11.44
C SER A 478 10.26 39.14 -11.62
N TRP A 479 11.43 38.50 -11.73
CA TRP A 479 12.71 39.18 -11.96
C TRP A 479 12.94 39.60 -13.43
N ASP A 480 12.29 38.94 -14.40
CA ASP A 480 12.33 39.36 -15.81
C ASP A 480 11.43 40.58 -16.04
N LEU A 481 10.27 40.58 -15.38
CA LEU A 481 9.25 41.63 -15.50
C LEU A 481 9.66 42.91 -14.75
N GLY A 482 10.56 42.79 -13.76
CA GLY A 482 11.02 43.90 -12.94
C GLY A 482 9.94 44.46 -12.01
N GLY A 483 10.29 45.55 -11.31
CA GLY A 483 9.40 46.22 -10.36
C GLY A 483 9.36 45.57 -8.97
N THR A 484 8.48 46.10 -8.11
CA THR A 484 8.26 45.61 -6.74
C THR A 484 7.01 44.76 -6.68
N TRP A 485 7.10 43.59 -6.04
CA TRP A 485 6.03 42.62 -5.93
C TRP A 485 5.48 42.58 -4.50
N THR A 486 4.16 42.64 -4.38
CA THR A 486 3.42 42.51 -3.12
C THR A 486 2.54 41.27 -3.18
N LEU A 487 2.25 40.71 -2.01
CA LEU A 487 1.53 39.43 -1.88
C LEU A 487 0.11 39.67 -1.37
N ALA A 488 -0.86 38.99 -1.98
CA ALA A 488 -2.27 39.06 -1.60
C ALA A 488 -2.51 38.51 -0.18
N SER A 489 -1.74 37.49 0.21
CA SER A 489 -1.68 36.99 1.58
C SER A 489 -0.29 36.43 1.89
N THR A 490 0.14 36.63 3.13
CA THR A 490 1.32 36.00 3.74
C THR A 490 0.94 35.05 4.89
N ASP A 491 -0.36 34.79 5.08
CA ASP A 491 -0.87 33.80 6.02
C ASP A 491 -0.76 32.39 5.43
N SER A 492 0.15 31.59 5.99
CA SER A 492 0.41 30.22 5.56
C SER A 492 -0.56 29.19 6.16
N GLY A 493 -1.50 29.60 7.02
CA GLY A 493 -2.35 28.69 7.80
C GLY A 493 -3.19 27.72 6.96
N THR A 494 -3.63 28.13 5.77
CA THR A 494 -4.36 27.22 4.86
C THR A 494 -3.46 26.10 4.32
N ILE A 495 -2.23 26.45 3.91
CA ILE A 495 -1.26 25.52 3.31
C ILE A 495 -0.65 24.58 4.36
N THR A 496 -0.34 25.12 5.54
CA THR A 496 0.32 24.40 6.65
C THR A 496 -0.66 23.70 7.58
N GLY A 497 -1.95 24.05 7.53
CA GLY A 497 -3.00 23.41 8.32
C GLY A 497 -3.40 22.03 7.81
N PRO A 498 -4.57 21.51 8.22
CA PRO A 498 -5.06 20.22 7.73
C PRO A 498 -5.20 20.18 6.20
N ARG A 499 -4.91 19.01 5.61
CA ARG A 499 -5.20 18.71 4.20
C ARG A 499 -6.71 18.75 3.93
N ALA A 500 -7.08 18.88 2.65
CA ALA A 500 -8.45 18.67 2.22
C ALA A 500 -8.88 17.20 2.42
N ALA A 501 -10.18 16.92 2.36
CA ALA A 501 -10.70 15.57 2.57
C ALA A 501 -10.20 14.55 1.51
N ASP A 502 -9.87 15.02 0.32
CA ASP A 502 -9.27 14.20 -0.75
C ASP A 502 -7.75 13.99 -0.60
N GLY A 503 -7.15 14.60 0.43
CA GLY A 503 -5.70 14.56 0.69
C GLY A 503 -4.93 15.74 0.12
N SER A 504 -5.52 16.53 -0.77
CA SER A 504 -4.81 17.63 -1.43
C SER A 504 -4.45 18.78 -0.48
N ILE A 505 -3.46 19.58 -0.89
CA ILE A 505 -3.18 20.88 -0.26
C ILE A 505 -4.35 21.82 -0.58
N ARG A 506 -4.92 22.45 0.45
CA ARG A 506 -6.07 23.35 0.28
C ARG A 506 -5.66 24.61 -0.48
N SER A 507 -6.45 24.99 -1.48
CA SER A 507 -6.17 26.19 -2.26
C SER A 507 -6.27 27.48 -1.45
N SER A 508 -5.39 28.43 -1.75
CA SER A 508 -5.24 29.67 -0.98
C SER A 508 -4.81 30.86 -1.82
N SER A 509 -5.03 32.07 -1.29
CA SER A 509 -4.40 33.30 -1.79
C SER A 509 -2.97 33.49 -1.26
N PHE A 510 -2.49 32.59 -0.39
CA PHE A 510 -1.14 32.59 0.14
C PHE A 510 -0.10 32.66 -1.00
N LEU A 511 0.81 33.62 -0.88
CA LEU A 511 1.89 33.90 -1.84
C LEU A 511 1.45 34.11 -3.30
N ARG A 512 0.20 34.55 -3.51
CA ARG A 512 -0.26 35.04 -4.81
C ARG A 512 0.11 36.51 -4.98
N PRO A 513 0.48 36.98 -6.19
CA PRO A 513 0.70 38.41 -6.43
C PRO A 513 -0.56 39.24 -6.14
N ALA A 514 -0.43 40.33 -5.40
CA ALA A 514 -1.46 41.37 -5.26
C ALA A 514 -1.36 42.44 -6.36
N ASN A 515 -0.21 42.50 -7.05
CA ASN A 515 0.08 43.40 -8.16
C ASN A 515 0.93 42.70 -9.23
N GLY A 516 1.04 43.31 -10.41
CA GLY A 516 1.82 42.77 -11.52
C GLY A 516 1.10 41.66 -12.28
N ALA A 517 1.87 40.87 -13.02
CA ALA A 517 1.34 39.73 -13.78
C ALA A 517 1.01 38.54 -12.85
N ASP A 518 0.07 37.69 -13.26
CA ASP A 518 -0.33 36.48 -12.51
C ASP A 518 0.67 35.33 -12.68
N VAL A 519 1.81 35.48 -12.00
CA VAL A 519 2.96 34.55 -11.92
C VAL A 519 3.01 33.85 -10.57
N GLY A 520 3.85 32.83 -10.45
CA GLY A 520 4.00 32.02 -9.23
C GLY A 520 3.04 30.84 -9.15
N ALA A 521 3.15 30.11 -8.04
CA ALA A 521 2.36 28.92 -7.74
C ALA A 521 0.88 29.22 -7.48
N ARG A 522 0.06 28.23 -7.83
CA ARG A 522 -1.40 28.20 -7.68
C ARG A 522 -1.76 26.89 -7.00
N LEU A 523 -1.59 26.88 -5.68
CA LEU A 523 -2.01 25.78 -4.83
C LEU A 523 -3.42 26.04 -4.34
#